data_AF-A0A952P6F4-F1
#
_entry.id   AF-A0A952P6F4-F1
#
_cell.length_a   1.000
_cell.length_b   1.000
_cell.length_c   1.000
_cell.angle_alpha   90.00
_cell.angle_beta   90.00
_cell.angle_gamma   90.00
#
_symmetry.space_group_name_H-M   'P 1'
#
loop_
_entity.id
_entity.type
_entity.pdbx_description
1 polymer ?
#
loop_
_entity_poly.entity_id
_entity_poly.type
_entity_poly.pdbx_seq_one_letter_code
_entity_poly.pdbx_strand_id
1 'polypeptide(L)'
;GLDLGQQMLETNPKKFFPLADVAKVAGEVSKLDLLPDGFSRQVVTDLLKPVLNRILNPVEKRLAGQRPEALRQSSLEQLRTEFMVWAETAEYLSDAFDGSDQSTMKAAELQAIITRGINRKSSSALLKIGLRELSAIFETGHSLVLDRERRVYISVGGRLKYNLRSVERHNIIRALSRLVIGSYANDIGRIRRYQGITKTEANTAFRDFRGVGVAMGLLDPKNTGFMDSRFREANMFMPRSDGNNLASFIEIHEIAFSIAGGLVLDSKLKNELRGCPGAKQRRVQVSCMYSAIRSKGPTHFSSMPDLIKYQRGVKDEVYATYFYNTLKGSGWVPNAQNLVTYSDASLQPQLLQYIEFIFARFDANADGGISAKEALRAFPVFRGLFLEVAKKDLESGTITEAELPALFTYILKYGKPPAGVWEGLTRWYPWKNANPDTWEVWADRGMMASILAFISDQINGASLINAPADGAKQPQRQSPNRDR
;
A
#
# COMPACT_ATOMS: atom_id res chain seq x y z
N GLY A 1 25.94 -13.39 18.13
CA GLY A 1 24.54 -13.14 18.52
C GLY A 1 23.76 -14.44 18.67
N LEU A 2 23.38 -15.05 17.55
CA LEU A 2 22.61 -16.31 17.56
C LEU A 2 23.35 -17.47 18.25
N ASP A 3 24.66 -17.63 18.01
CA ASP A 3 25.44 -18.69 18.64
C ASP A 3 25.51 -18.53 20.17
N LEU A 4 25.60 -17.29 20.66
CA LEU A 4 25.53 -17.02 22.10
C LEU A 4 24.16 -17.39 22.66
N GLY A 5 23.07 -17.05 21.96
CA GLY A 5 21.72 -17.44 22.36
C GLY A 5 21.55 -18.97 22.43
N GLN A 6 22.15 -19.69 21.47
CA GLN A 6 22.16 -21.15 21.46
C GLN A 6 22.95 -21.71 22.65
N GLN A 7 24.16 -21.22 22.89
CA GLN A 7 24.98 -21.61 24.06
C GLN A 7 24.24 -21.35 25.38
N MET A 8 23.56 -20.21 25.50
CA MET A 8 22.74 -19.89 26.67
C MET A 8 21.57 -20.87 26.86
N LEU A 9 20.93 -21.32 25.78
CA LEU A 9 19.88 -22.34 25.86
C LEU A 9 20.42 -23.73 26.19
N GLU A 10 21.58 -24.09 25.63
CA GLU A 10 22.24 -25.37 25.88
C GLU A 10 22.71 -25.49 27.33
N THR A 11 23.17 -24.39 27.93
CA THR A 11 23.59 -24.34 29.34
C THR A 11 22.42 -24.16 30.31
N ASN A 12 21.26 -23.70 29.85
CA ASN A 12 20.06 -23.60 30.68
C ASN A 12 19.46 -25.00 30.95
N PRO A 13 19.31 -25.44 32.23
CA PRO A 13 18.76 -26.74 32.57
C PRO A 13 17.36 -27.01 32.00
N LYS A 14 16.54 -25.96 31.85
CA LYS A 14 15.18 -26.04 31.30
C LYS A 14 15.15 -26.11 29.77
N LYS A 15 16.27 -25.79 29.08
CA LYS A 15 16.36 -25.69 27.61
C LYS A 15 15.39 -24.69 26.97
N PHE A 16 14.89 -23.73 27.74
CA PHE A 16 14.07 -22.62 27.26
C PHE A 16 14.14 -21.41 28.21
N PHE A 17 13.85 -20.22 27.70
CA PHE A 17 13.62 -19.01 28.49
C PHE A 17 12.13 -18.63 28.45
N PRO A 18 11.40 -18.62 29.58
CA PRO A 18 9.99 -18.25 29.59
C PRO A 18 9.79 -16.79 29.19
N LEU A 19 8.60 -16.44 28.69
CA LEU A 19 8.24 -15.08 28.27
C LEU A 19 8.64 -14.01 29.31
N ALA A 20 8.44 -14.29 30.61
CA ALA A 20 8.80 -13.35 31.68
C ALA A 20 10.30 -13.03 31.73
N ASP A 21 11.18 -14.01 31.46
CA ASP A 21 12.62 -13.80 31.44
C ASP A 21 13.07 -13.10 30.17
N VAL A 22 12.47 -13.45 29.02
CA VAL A 22 12.70 -12.73 27.75
C VAL A 22 12.27 -11.26 27.89
N ALA A 23 11.16 -10.99 28.57
CA ALA A 23 10.66 -9.64 28.82
C ALA A 23 11.59 -8.82 29.73
N LYS A 24 12.28 -9.45 30.70
CA LYS A 24 13.32 -8.76 31.49
C LYS A 24 14.47 -8.32 30.60
N VAL A 25 15.01 -9.21 29.77
CA VAL A 25 16.12 -8.90 28.84
C VAL A 25 15.69 -7.81 27.85
N ALA A 26 14.51 -7.93 27.26
CA ALA A 26 13.99 -6.94 26.32
C ALA A 26 13.78 -5.57 26.98
N GLY A 27 13.38 -5.55 28.27
CA GLY A 27 13.33 -4.34 29.07
C GLY A 27 14.70 -3.69 29.31
N GLU A 28 15.76 -4.47 29.51
CA GLU A 28 17.12 -3.92 29.61
C GLU A 28 17.63 -3.42 28.26
N VAL A 29 17.37 -4.13 27.16
CA VAL A 29 17.72 -3.67 25.80
C VAL A 29 17.05 -2.34 25.47
N SER A 30 15.81 -2.13 25.90
CA SER A 30 15.11 -0.85 25.71
C SER A 30 15.77 0.35 26.39
N LYS A 31 16.67 0.13 27.35
CA LYS A 31 17.45 1.18 28.01
C LYS A 31 18.76 1.52 27.29
N LEU A 32 19.21 0.67 26.37
CA LEU A 32 20.49 0.81 25.67
C LEU A 32 20.44 1.76 24.46
N ASP A 33 19.32 2.47 24.26
CA ASP A 33 19.09 3.35 23.11
C ASP A 33 19.29 2.65 21.74
N LEU A 34 19.09 1.33 21.71
CA LEU A 34 19.18 0.50 20.51
C LEU A 34 17.86 0.41 19.75
N LEU A 35 16.76 0.86 20.36
CA LEU A 35 15.42 0.78 19.79
C LEU A 35 15.04 2.12 19.16
N PRO A 36 14.21 2.13 18.10
CA PRO A 36 13.73 3.38 17.52
C PRO A 36 12.97 4.23 18.54
N ASP A 37 13.02 5.55 18.35
CA ASP A 37 12.22 6.49 19.14
C ASP A 37 10.75 6.06 19.24
N GLY A 38 10.20 6.17 20.45
CA GLY A 38 8.82 5.79 20.75
C GLY A 38 8.62 4.34 21.19
N PHE A 39 9.62 3.45 21.02
CA PHE A 39 9.55 2.08 21.54
C PHE A 39 9.69 2.05 23.06
N SER A 40 8.57 2.11 23.77
CA SER A 40 8.54 1.90 25.22
C SER A 40 8.76 0.43 25.58
N ARG A 41 9.19 0.18 26.82
CA ARG A 41 9.26 -1.17 27.40
C ARG A 41 7.95 -1.95 27.23
N GLN A 42 6.81 -1.28 27.33
CA GLN A 42 5.50 -1.90 27.15
C GLN A 42 5.32 -2.40 25.72
N VAL A 43 5.62 -1.57 24.72
CA VAL A 43 5.51 -1.94 23.29
C VAL A 43 6.37 -3.16 23.00
N VAL A 44 7.62 -3.18 23.49
CA VAL A 44 8.52 -4.33 23.33
C VAL A 44 7.92 -5.58 23.98
N THR A 45 7.42 -5.46 25.21
CA THR A 45 6.83 -6.59 25.96
C THR A 45 5.58 -7.14 25.25
N ASP A 46 4.71 -6.27 24.74
CA ASP A 46 3.50 -6.65 24.00
C ASP A 46 3.82 -7.44 22.72
N LEU A 47 4.95 -7.11 22.07
CA LEU A 47 5.41 -7.82 20.86
C LEU A 47 6.00 -9.20 21.13
N LEU A 48 6.53 -9.45 22.33
CA LEU A 48 7.20 -10.72 22.60
C LEU A 48 6.27 -11.91 22.42
N LYS A 49 5.00 -11.79 22.83
CA LYS A 49 4.04 -12.89 22.74
C LYS A 49 3.70 -13.24 21.27
N PRO A 50 3.32 -12.31 20.39
CA PRO A 50 3.17 -12.58 18.96
C PRO A 50 4.45 -13.11 18.31
N VAL A 51 5.60 -12.52 18.62
CA VAL A 51 6.89 -12.94 18.04
C VAL A 51 7.21 -14.38 18.43
N LEU A 52 7.14 -14.74 19.72
CA LEU A 52 7.46 -16.10 20.18
C LEU A 52 6.44 -17.14 19.71
N ASN A 53 5.15 -16.80 19.69
CA ASN A 53 4.10 -17.78 19.40
C ASN A 53 3.77 -17.93 17.92
N ARG A 54 4.03 -16.90 17.10
CA ARG A 54 3.65 -16.89 15.68
C ARG A 54 4.85 -16.84 14.73
N ILE A 55 5.82 -15.96 14.99
CA ILE A 55 6.98 -15.76 14.09
C ILE A 55 8.06 -16.81 14.35
N LEU A 56 8.44 -17.00 15.62
CA LEU A 56 9.51 -17.90 16.03
C LEU A 56 9.01 -19.30 16.42
N ASN A 57 7.74 -19.59 16.14
CA ASN A 57 7.18 -20.92 16.32
C ASN A 57 7.10 -21.60 14.95
N PRO A 58 7.78 -22.73 14.73
CA PRO A 58 7.71 -23.45 13.46
C PRO A 58 6.26 -23.63 13.00
N VAL A 59 6.02 -23.42 11.70
CA VAL A 59 4.67 -23.32 11.13
C VAL A 59 3.82 -24.54 11.50
N GLU A 60 4.38 -25.74 11.42
CA GLU A 60 3.70 -27.00 11.74
C GLU A 60 3.25 -27.04 13.21
N LYS A 61 4.11 -26.59 14.13
CA LYS A 61 3.80 -26.54 15.57
C LYS A 61 2.74 -25.48 15.87
N ARG A 62 2.83 -24.31 15.23
CA ARG A 62 1.83 -23.25 15.34
C ARG A 62 0.46 -23.71 14.87
N LEU A 63 0.39 -24.35 13.70
CA LEU A 63 -0.86 -24.88 13.14
C LEU A 63 -1.44 -26.03 13.96
N ALA A 64 -0.58 -26.81 14.64
CA ALA A 64 -1.00 -27.79 15.65
C ALA A 64 -1.50 -27.16 16.98
N GLY A 65 -1.60 -25.82 17.05
CA GLY A 65 -2.11 -25.10 18.21
C GLY A 65 -1.08 -24.85 19.32
N GLN A 66 0.20 -25.19 19.11
CA GLN A 66 1.23 -24.98 20.13
C GLN A 66 1.49 -23.47 20.33
N ARG A 67 1.51 -23.04 21.59
CA ARG A 67 1.81 -21.66 22.00
C ARG A 67 2.94 -21.72 23.04
N PRO A 68 4.20 -21.71 22.61
CA PRO A 68 5.31 -22.02 23.52
C PRO A 68 5.49 -21.01 24.65
N GLU A 69 5.07 -19.74 24.44
CA GLU A 69 5.25 -18.61 25.39
C GLU A 69 6.66 -18.56 26.02
N ALA A 70 7.65 -18.96 25.24
CA ALA A 70 9.04 -19.11 25.64
C ALA A 70 9.95 -19.10 24.42
N LEU A 71 11.17 -18.61 24.59
CA LEU A 71 12.24 -18.76 23.62
C LEU A 71 12.85 -20.15 23.80
N ARG A 72 12.69 -21.01 22.78
CA ARG A 72 13.19 -22.40 22.75
C ARG A 72 14.27 -22.54 21.67
N GLN A 73 14.95 -23.69 21.65
CA GLN A 73 15.91 -23.99 20.59
C GLN A 73 15.29 -23.87 19.19
N SER A 74 14.10 -24.43 18.99
CA SER A 74 13.38 -24.31 17.70
C SER A 74 13.05 -22.86 17.31
N SER A 75 12.94 -21.96 18.29
CA SER A 75 12.74 -20.53 18.03
C SER A 75 13.99 -19.85 17.51
N LEU A 76 15.17 -20.21 18.05
CA LEU A 76 16.45 -19.73 17.53
C LEU A 76 16.76 -20.34 16.16
N GLU A 77 16.44 -21.60 15.93
CA GLU A 77 16.58 -22.25 14.61
C GLU A 77 15.70 -21.59 13.56
N GLN A 78 14.45 -21.26 13.90
CA GLN A 78 13.55 -20.50 13.02
C GLN A 78 14.11 -19.11 12.73
N LEU A 79 14.56 -18.37 13.75
CA LEU A 79 15.18 -17.05 13.57
C LEU A 79 16.43 -17.12 12.68
N ARG A 80 17.31 -18.09 12.93
CA ARG A 80 18.52 -18.34 12.14
C ARG A 80 18.16 -18.63 10.68
N THR A 81 17.17 -19.49 10.45
CA THR A 81 16.74 -19.85 9.09
C THR A 81 16.26 -18.62 8.33
N GLU A 82 15.37 -17.82 8.92
CA GLU A 82 14.83 -16.62 8.26
C GLU A 82 15.92 -15.55 8.03
N PHE A 83 16.83 -15.38 8.99
CA PHE A 83 17.98 -14.48 8.84
C PHE A 83 18.91 -14.93 7.70
N MET A 84 19.26 -16.22 7.64
CA MET A 84 20.15 -16.75 6.61
C MET A 84 19.53 -16.69 5.22
N VAL A 85 18.22 -16.95 5.08
CA VAL A 85 17.51 -16.75 3.80
C VAL A 85 17.63 -15.29 3.34
N TRP A 86 17.46 -14.32 4.24
CA TRP A 86 17.63 -12.91 3.90
C TRP A 86 19.09 -12.55 3.57
N ALA A 87 20.04 -12.96 4.42
CA ALA A 87 21.45 -12.58 4.34
C ALA A 87 22.14 -13.16 3.11
N GLU A 88 22.01 -14.47 2.85
CA GLU A 88 22.62 -15.10 1.66
C GLU A 88 22.04 -14.52 0.37
N THR A 89 20.73 -14.19 0.37
CA THR A 89 20.09 -13.53 -0.78
C THR A 89 20.61 -12.11 -0.96
N ALA A 90 20.85 -11.36 0.13
CA ALA A 90 21.42 -10.02 0.07
C ALA A 90 22.85 -10.03 -0.49
N GLU A 91 23.69 -10.96 -0.01
CA GLU A 91 25.06 -11.16 -0.48
C GLU A 91 25.09 -11.48 -1.99
N TYR A 92 24.28 -12.46 -2.42
CA TYR A 92 24.19 -12.83 -3.84
C TYR A 92 23.77 -11.67 -4.75
N LEU A 93 22.84 -10.82 -4.29
CA LEU A 93 22.41 -9.65 -5.05
C LEU A 93 23.47 -8.54 -5.01
N SER A 94 24.14 -8.32 -3.88
CA SER A 94 25.25 -7.38 -3.78
C SER A 94 26.35 -7.73 -4.79
N ASP A 95 26.76 -9.00 -4.84
CA ASP A 95 27.75 -9.49 -5.80
C ASP A 95 27.30 -9.30 -7.25
N ALA A 96 26.02 -9.55 -7.56
CA ALA A 96 25.48 -9.36 -8.89
C ALA A 96 25.58 -7.89 -9.37
N PHE A 97 25.55 -6.93 -8.45
CA PHE A 97 25.62 -5.50 -8.74
C PHE A 97 27.02 -4.90 -8.47
N ASP A 98 28.04 -5.73 -8.26
CA ASP A 98 29.41 -5.31 -7.87
C ASP A 98 29.43 -4.43 -6.61
N GLY A 99 28.47 -4.63 -5.70
CA GLY A 99 28.28 -3.82 -4.49
C GLY A 99 27.92 -2.34 -4.74
N SER A 100 27.52 -1.97 -5.97
CA SER A 100 27.36 -0.59 -6.39
C SER A 100 25.92 -0.22 -6.76
N ASP A 101 25.45 0.91 -6.21
CA ASP A 101 24.18 1.55 -6.59
C ASP A 101 24.19 2.14 -8.02
N GLN A 102 25.36 2.25 -8.66
CA GLN A 102 25.51 2.75 -10.03
C GLN A 102 25.25 1.66 -11.08
N SER A 103 25.46 0.40 -10.71
CA SER A 103 25.16 -0.75 -11.56
C SER A 103 23.65 -0.86 -11.74
N THR A 104 23.19 -0.97 -12.98
CA THR A 104 21.77 -1.07 -13.29
C THR A 104 21.48 -2.22 -14.24
N MET A 105 20.38 -2.93 -14.02
CA MET A 105 19.97 -4.09 -14.82
C MET A 105 18.52 -3.96 -15.27
N LYS A 106 18.22 -4.41 -16.48
CA LYS A 106 16.83 -4.63 -16.91
C LYS A 106 16.23 -5.81 -16.15
N ALA A 107 14.91 -5.84 -16.03
CA ALA A 107 14.18 -6.95 -15.39
C ALA A 107 14.60 -8.33 -15.92
N ALA A 108 14.73 -8.48 -17.25
CA ALA A 108 15.13 -9.74 -17.87
C ALA A 108 16.56 -10.19 -17.51
N GLU A 109 17.50 -9.24 -17.37
CA GLU A 109 18.89 -9.52 -16.99
C GLU A 109 18.95 -9.98 -15.52
N LEU A 110 18.24 -9.26 -14.65
CA LEU A 110 18.11 -9.62 -13.23
C LEU A 110 17.45 -11.01 -13.07
N GLN A 111 16.38 -11.26 -13.82
CA GLN A 111 15.68 -12.55 -13.82
C GLN A 111 16.60 -13.70 -14.28
N ALA A 112 17.45 -13.47 -15.28
CA ALA A 112 18.44 -14.46 -15.72
C ALA A 112 19.50 -14.74 -14.63
N ILE A 113 19.97 -13.72 -13.92
CA ILE A 113 20.89 -13.88 -12.78
C ILE A 113 20.24 -14.69 -11.66
N ILE A 114 19.00 -14.36 -11.30
CA ILE A 114 18.24 -15.09 -10.27
C ILE A 114 18.05 -16.56 -10.68
N THR A 115 17.63 -16.80 -11.93
CA THR A 115 17.43 -18.17 -12.46
C THR A 115 18.72 -18.97 -12.43
N ARG A 116 19.87 -18.37 -12.80
CA ARG A 116 21.18 -19.03 -12.66
C ARG A 116 21.49 -19.37 -11.21
N GLY A 117 21.24 -18.46 -10.27
CA GLY A 117 21.44 -18.69 -8.84
C GLY A 117 20.59 -19.83 -8.29
N ILE A 118 19.32 -19.95 -8.74
CA ILE A 118 18.42 -21.05 -8.37
C ILE A 118 18.94 -22.40 -8.88
N ASN A 119 19.46 -22.44 -10.12
CA ASN A 119 19.87 -23.68 -10.78
C ASN A 119 21.32 -24.10 -10.48
N ARG A 120 22.14 -23.22 -9.91
CA ARG A 120 23.53 -23.52 -9.55
C ARG A 120 23.58 -24.60 -8.46
N LYS A 121 24.34 -25.67 -8.71
CA LYS A 121 24.48 -26.80 -7.75
C LYS A 121 25.08 -26.36 -6.41
N SER A 122 26.03 -25.42 -6.43
CA SER A 122 26.69 -24.91 -5.22
C SER A 122 25.85 -23.91 -4.42
N SER A 123 24.71 -23.44 -4.93
CA SER A 123 23.82 -22.57 -4.16
C SER A 123 23.16 -23.35 -3.04
N SER A 124 23.19 -22.80 -1.82
CA SER A 124 22.56 -23.39 -0.64
C SER A 124 21.03 -23.52 -0.83
N ALA A 125 20.39 -24.35 -0.01
CA ALA A 125 18.93 -24.43 0.01
C ALA A 125 18.27 -23.11 0.45
N LEU A 126 18.89 -22.36 1.37
CA LEU A 126 18.38 -21.11 1.92
C LEU A 126 18.43 -19.97 0.89
N LEU A 127 19.54 -19.84 0.18
CA LEU A 127 19.65 -18.93 -0.96
C LEU A 127 18.59 -19.23 -2.03
N LYS A 128 18.41 -20.51 -2.40
CA LYS A 128 17.41 -20.91 -3.40
C LYS A 128 15.98 -20.53 -3.01
N ILE A 129 15.65 -20.54 -1.71
CA ILE A 129 14.34 -20.08 -1.22
C ILE A 129 14.17 -18.59 -1.53
N GLY A 130 15.11 -17.75 -1.11
CA GLY A 130 15.03 -16.30 -1.32
C GLY A 130 15.03 -15.92 -2.80
N LEU A 131 15.83 -16.61 -3.63
CA LEU A 131 15.87 -16.38 -5.07
C LEU A 131 14.57 -16.78 -5.79
N ARG A 132 13.90 -17.87 -5.39
CA ARG A 132 12.60 -18.24 -5.97
C ARG A 132 11.51 -17.22 -5.67
N GLU A 133 11.51 -16.70 -4.44
CA GLU A 133 10.60 -15.64 -4.05
C GLU A 133 10.88 -14.33 -4.81
N LEU A 134 12.15 -13.95 -5.01
CA LEU A 134 12.51 -12.81 -5.87
C LEU A 134 12.16 -13.05 -7.34
N SER A 135 12.32 -14.26 -7.85
CA SER A 135 11.91 -14.64 -9.20
C SER A 135 10.43 -14.32 -9.41
N ALA A 136 9.55 -14.72 -8.48
CA ALA A 136 8.13 -14.40 -8.56
C ALA A 136 7.85 -12.88 -8.53
N ILE A 137 8.69 -12.10 -7.83
CA ILE A 137 8.58 -10.63 -7.79
C ILE A 137 8.99 -10.01 -9.14
N PHE A 138 10.07 -10.47 -9.76
CA PHE A 138 10.68 -9.85 -10.96
C PHE A 138 10.26 -10.45 -12.31
N GLU A 139 9.63 -11.62 -12.33
CA GLU A 139 9.11 -12.25 -13.56
C GLU A 139 8.04 -11.39 -14.26
N THR A 140 7.57 -10.33 -13.59
CA THR A 140 6.41 -9.58 -14.03
C THR A 140 6.78 -8.31 -14.78
N GLY A 141 5.94 -7.94 -15.75
CA GLY A 141 6.17 -6.80 -16.64
C GLY A 141 6.14 -5.42 -15.96
N HIS A 142 5.81 -5.34 -14.67
CA HIS A 142 5.74 -4.08 -13.93
C HIS A 142 6.93 -3.94 -12.99
N SER A 143 7.81 -2.99 -13.27
CA SER A 143 8.98 -2.73 -12.44
C SER A 143 8.66 -1.77 -11.30
N LEU A 144 8.77 -2.25 -10.06
CA LEU A 144 8.84 -1.39 -8.88
C LEU A 144 10.30 -1.06 -8.60
N VAL A 145 10.72 0.18 -8.84
CA VAL A 145 12.09 0.62 -8.56
C VAL A 145 12.08 1.85 -7.66
N LEU A 146 13.19 2.07 -6.97
CA LEU A 146 13.42 3.28 -6.20
C LEU A 146 14.18 4.30 -7.01
N ASP A 147 13.77 5.56 -6.89
CA ASP A 147 14.57 6.66 -7.40
C ASP A 147 15.74 7.03 -6.46
N ARG A 148 16.47 8.10 -6.80
CA ARG A 148 17.61 8.58 -6.01
C ARG A 148 17.22 9.00 -4.60
N GLU A 149 15.97 9.42 -4.38
CA GLU A 149 15.45 9.84 -3.09
C GLU A 149 14.76 8.70 -2.31
N ARG A 150 14.82 7.45 -2.80
CA ARG A 150 14.18 6.27 -2.20
C ARG A 150 12.65 6.29 -2.26
N ARG A 151 12.07 7.00 -3.23
CA ARG A 151 10.63 6.96 -3.53
C ARG A 151 10.35 5.88 -4.57
N VAL A 152 9.15 5.31 -4.57
CA VAL A 152 8.73 4.40 -5.64
C VAL A 152 8.57 5.20 -6.94
N TYR A 153 9.26 4.75 -7.99
CA TYR A 153 9.11 5.29 -9.32
C TYR A 153 7.95 4.61 -10.04
N ILE A 154 6.99 5.39 -10.53
CA ILE A 154 5.78 4.90 -11.21
C ILE A 154 5.62 5.68 -12.51
N SER A 155 5.60 4.99 -13.65
CA SER A 155 5.39 5.61 -14.95
C SER A 155 4.73 4.63 -15.93
N VAL A 156 3.95 5.17 -16.86
CA VAL A 156 3.28 4.41 -17.91
C VAL A 156 4.30 3.98 -18.97
N GLY A 157 4.38 2.68 -19.27
CA GLY A 157 5.26 2.13 -20.31
C GLY A 157 6.77 2.12 -20.00
N GLY A 158 7.17 2.53 -18.79
CA GLY A 158 8.58 2.59 -18.39
C GLY A 158 9.22 1.21 -18.19
N ARG A 159 10.13 0.81 -19.08
CA ARG A 159 11.08 -0.29 -18.79
C ARG A 159 12.18 0.23 -17.88
N LEU A 160 11.91 0.21 -16.58
CA LEU A 160 12.84 0.70 -15.57
C LEU A 160 13.96 -0.30 -15.35
N LYS A 161 15.14 0.22 -15.00
CA LYS A 161 16.27 -0.59 -14.59
C LYS A 161 16.34 -0.63 -13.07
N TYR A 162 16.62 -1.81 -12.53
CA TYR A 162 16.88 -2.03 -11.13
C TYR A 162 18.32 -1.63 -10.79
N ASN A 163 18.53 -0.99 -9.65
CA ASN A 163 19.83 -0.81 -9.01
C ASN A 163 19.89 -1.63 -7.71
N LEU A 164 21.08 -1.74 -7.12
CA LEU A 164 21.29 -2.49 -5.88
C LEU A 164 20.31 -2.09 -4.78
N ARG A 165 20.21 -0.79 -4.48
CA ARG A 165 19.22 -0.25 -3.52
C ARG A 165 17.77 -0.72 -3.73
N SER A 166 17.29 -0.74 -4.98
CA SER A 166 15.93 -1.21 -5.27
C SER A 166 15.78 -2.68 -4.95
N VAL A 167 16.79 -3.48 -5.32
CA VAL A 167 16.82 -4.93 -5.13
C VAL A 167 17.00 -5.31 -3.65
N GLU A 168 17.80 -4.58 -2.89
CA GLU A 168 17.91 -4.72 -1.44
C GLU A 168 16.57 -4.41 -0.75
N ARG A 169 15.88 -3.35 -1.18
CA ARG A 169 14.54 -3.02 -0.68
C ARG A 169 13.55 -4.15 -0.95
N HIS A 170 13.58 -4.73 -2.16
CA HIS A 170 12.81 -5.92 -2.49
C HIS A 170 13.15 -7.08 -1.57
N ASN A 171 14.43 -7.34 -1.31
CA ASN A 171 14.87 -8.43 -0.46
C ASN A 171 14.35 -8.31 0.98
N ILE A 172 14.37 -7.10 1.55
CA ILE A 172 13.80 -6.81 2.87
C ILE A 172 12.29 -7.05 2.88
N ILE A 173 11.56 -6.47 1.93
CA ILE A 173 10.09 -6.55 1.93
C ILE A 173 9.61 -7.97 1.61
N ARG A 174 10.30 -8.68 0.72
CA ARG A 174 10.09 -10.11 0.45
C ARG A 174 10.16 -10.94 1.73
N ALA A 175 11.22 -10.74 2.52
CA ALA A 175 11.37 -11.42 3.80
C ALA A 175 10.22 -11.07 4.76
N LEU A 176 9.80 -9.80 4.83
CA LEU A 176 8.64 -9.38 5.63
C LEU A 176 7.34 -10.05 5.15
N SER A 177 7.05 -10.06 3.85
CA SER A 177 5.87 -10.71 3.27
C SER A 177 5.83 -12.21 3.59
N ARG A 178 6.97 -12.89 3.45
CA ARG A 178 7.15 -14.29 3.81
C ARG A 178 6.85 -14.52 5.29
N LEU A 179 7.41 -13.71 6.18
CA LEU A 179 7.17 -13.80 7.62
C LEU A 179 5.69 -13.59 7.96
N VAL A 180 5.03 -12.61 7.36
CA VAL A 180 3.59 -12.36 7.57
C VAL A 180 2.77 -13.57 7.17
N ILE A 181 2.99 -14.13 5.97
CA ILE A 181 2.26 -15.33 5.53
C ILE A 181 2.53 -16.51 6.44
N GLY A 182 3.81 -16.83 6.70
CA GLY A 182 4.20 -17.98 7.52
C GLY A 182 3.66 -17.91 8.96
N SER A 183 3.53 -16.70 9.50
CA SER A 183 3.10 -16.47 10.89
C SER A 183 1.58 -16.43 11.08
N TYR A 184 0.82 -16.02 10.05
CA TYR A 184 -0.61 -15.71 10.20
C TYR A 184 -1.54 -16.54 9.33
N ALA A 185 -1.09 -17.11 8.21
CA ALA A 185 -1.93 -18.02 7.45
C ALA A 185 -2.24 -19.28 8.27
N ASN A 186 -3.48 -19.75 8.23
CA ASN A 186 -3.94 -20.95 8.96
C ASN A 186 -4.00 -22.20 8.07
N ASP A 187 -3.43 -22.16 6.87
CA ASP A 187 -3.38 -23.30 5.95
C ASP A 187 -1.95 -23.56 5.48
N ILE A 188 -1.46 -24.78 5.68
CA ILE A 188 -0.09 -25.17 5.32
C ILE A 188 0.12 -25.14 3.79
N GLY A 189 -0.92 -25.43 3.01
CA GLY A 189 -0.87 -25.39 1.55
C GLY A 189 -0.68 -23.97 1.01
N ARG A 190 -1.38 -22.98 1.59
CA ARG A 190 -1.22 -21.55 1.28
C ARG A 190 0.16 -21.05 1.64
N ILE A 191 0.70 -21.47 2.79
CA ILE A 191 2.04 -21.06 3.25
C ILE A 191 3.11 -21.58 2.29
N ARG A 192 3.11 -22.89 2.00
CA ARG A 192 4.12 -23.53 1.14
C ARG A 192 4.11 -23.00 -0.30
N ARG A 193 2.96 -22.54 -0.78
CA ARG A 193 2.77 -21.99 -2.13
C ARG A 193 2.72 -20.46 -2.17
N TYR A 194 2.94 -19.78 -1.04
CA TYR A 194 2.86 -18.32 -0.92
C TYR A 194 1.56 -17.71 -1.48
N GLN A 195 0.44 -18.42 -1.32
CA GLN A 195 -0.86 -17.99 -1.86
C GLN A 195 -1.41 -16.73 -1.19
N GLY A 196 -0.91 -16.37 -0.01
CA GLY A 196 -1.30 -15.17 0.72
C GLY A 196 -2.04 -15.42 2.02
N ILE A 197 -2.65 -14.35 2.54
CA ILE A 197 -3.47 -14.36 3.76
C ILE A 197 -4.87 -13.80 3.46
N THR A 198 -5.85 -14.26 4.23
CA THR A 198 -7.19 -13.69 4.25
C THR A 198 -7.23 -12.35 5.00
N LYS A 199 -8.30 -11.59 4.81
CA LYS A 199 -8.56 -10.35 5.56
C LYS A 199 -8.53 -10.54 7.08
N THR A 200 -9.10 -11.64 7.59
CA THR A 200 -9.12 -11.96 9.03
C THR A 200 -7.72 -12.23 9.58
N GLU A 201 -6.89 -12.95 8.80
CA GLU A 201 -5.50 -13.24 9.15
C GLU A 201 -4.65 -11.96 9.15
N ALA A 202 -4.84 -11.08 8.15
CA ALA A 202 -4.20 -9.77 8.08
C ALA A 202 -4.56 -8.89 9.30
N ASN A 203 -5.84 -8.83 9.67
CA ASN A 203 -6.29 -8.08 10.87
C ASN A 203 -5.72 -8.64 12.17
N THR A 204 -5.52 -9.95 12.24
CA THR A 204 -4.87 -10.58 13.39
C THR A 204 -3.41 -10.11 13.47
N ALA A 205 -2.68 -10.11 12.35
CA ALA A 205 -1.33 -9.56 12.28
C ALA A 205 -1.28 -8.09 12.68
N PHE A 206 -2.20 -7.27 12.14
CA PHE A 206 -2.28 -5.87 12.48
C PHE A 206 -2.45 -5.64 13.97
N ARG A 207 -3.38 -6.34 14.62
CA ARG A 207 -3.63 -6.19 16.05
C ARG A 207 -2.40 -6.51 16.89
N ASP A 208 -1.68 -7.57 16.53
CA ASP A 208 -0.46 -8.01 17.19
C ASP A 208 0.69 -6.97 17.03
N PHE A 209 0.71 -6.19 15.95
CA PHE A 209 1.75 -5.18 15.67
C PHE A 209 1.30 -3.72 15.79
N ARG A 210 0.03 -3.46 16.13
CA ARG A 210 -0.56 -2.12 16.16
C ARG A 210 0.19 -1.18 17.10
N GLY A 211 0.60 -1.70 18.26
CA GLY A 211 1.36 -0.95 19.26
C GLY A 211 2.66 -0.35 18.68
N VAL A 212 3.31 -1.07 17.76
CA VAL A 212 4.52 -0.58 17.07
C VAL A 212 4.20 0.57 16.14
N GLY A 213 3.18 0.43 15.30
CA GLY A 213 2.81 1.50 14.37
C GLY A 213 2.38 2.77 15.11
N VAL A 214 1.70 2.63 16.26
CA VAL A 214 1.37 3.76 17.14
C VAL A 214 2.62 4.38 17.77
N ALA A 215 3.52 3.54 18.30
CA ALA A 215 4.78 3.99 18.92
C ALA A 215 5.66 4.78 17.95
N MET A 216 5.74 4.34 16.70
CA MET A 216 6.48 5.00 15.63
C MET A 216 5.78 6.26 15.07
N GLY A 217 4.58 6.60 15.57
CA GLY A 217 3.78 7.71 15.05
C GLY A 217 3.26 7.48 13.62
N LEU A 218 3.24 6.23 13.17
CA LEU A 218 2.73 5.84 11.84
C LEU A 218 1.22 5.60 11.86
N LEU A 219 0.64 5.33 13.03
CA LEU A 219 -0.78 5.05 13.21
C LEU A 219 -1.38 5.90 14.32
N ASP A 220 -2.62 6.36 14.09
CA ASP A 220 -3.43 6.92 15.16
C ASP A 220 -3.85 5.79 16.14
N PRO A 221 -3.70 5.96 17.47
CA PRO A 221 -4.15 5.01 18.49
C PRO A 221 -5.64 4.67 18.47
N LYS A 222 -6.47 5.40 17.71
CA LYS A 222 -7.90 5.14 17.51
C LYS A 222 -8.20 4.46 16.18
N ASN A 223 -7.24 4.41 15.26
CA ASN A 223 -7.44 3.76 13.97
C ASN A 223 -7.46 2.23 14.12
N THR A 224 -8.62 1.63 13.91
CA THR A 224 -8.83 0.17 13.91
C THR A 224 -9.04 -0.39 12.50
N GLY A 225 -9.40 0.46 11.52
CA GLY A 225 -9.68 0.08 10.13
C GLY A 225 -8.47 0.16 9.18
N PHE A 226 -7.28 0.47 9.70
CA PHE A 226 -6.08 0.63 8.88
C PHE A 226 -5.80 -0.62 8.03
N MET A 227 -5.78 -1.81 8.64
CA MET A 227 -5.45 -3.04 7.92
C MET A 227 -6.54 -3.46 6.94
N ASP A 228 -7.80 -3.23 7.25
CA ASP A 228 -8.90 -3.43 6.30
C ASP A 228 -8.70 -2.60 5.03
N SER A 229 -8.28 -1.35 5.21
CA SER A 229 -7.99 -0.44 4.09
C SER A 229 -6.78 -0.93 3.29
N ARG A 230 -5.66 -1.24 3.96
CA ARG A 230 -4.44 -1.74 3.30
C ARG A 230 -4.68 -3.07 2.58
N PHE A 231 -5.46 -3.98 3.15
CA PHE A 231 -5.83 -5.24 2.53
C PHE A 231 -6.61 -5.00 1.24
N ARG A 232 -7.62 -4.12 1.29
CA ARG A 232 -8.43 -3.76 0.12
C ARG A 232 -7.57 -3.11 -0.96
N GLU A 233 -6.68 -2.19 -0.58
CA GLU A 233 -5.79 -1.50 -1.50
C GLU A 233 -4.77 -2.44 -2.15
N ALA A 234 -4.22 -3.40 -1.40
CA ALA A 234 -3.35 -4.44 -1.92
C ALA A 234 -4.04 -5.28 -3.01
N ASN A 235 -5.34 -5.52 -2.86
CA ASN A 235 -6.17 -6.28 -3.81
C ASN A 235 -6.70 -5.46 -4.99
N MET A 236 -6.54 -4.13 -5.00
CA MET A 236 -7.14 -3.27 -6.04
C MET A 236 -6.15 -2.39 -6.80
N PHE A 237 -5.17 -1.82 -6.10
CA PHE A 237 -4.35 -0.72 -6.64
C PHE A 237 -2.90 -1.11 -6.93
N MET A 238 -2.48 -2.31 -6.54
CA MET A 238 -1.12 -2.76 -6.81
C MET A 238 -0.98 -3.22 -8.27
N PRO A 239 0.23 -3.14 -8.85
CA PRO A 239 0.48 -3.56 -10.23
C PRO A 239 -0.05 -4.96 -10.55
N ARG A 240 -0.06 -5.87 -9.56
CA ARG A 240 -0.51 -7.26 -9.73
C ARG A 240 -1.73 -7.64 -8.91
N SER A 241 -2.48 -6.64 -8.44
CA SER A 241 -3.77 -6.87 -7.79
C SER A 241 -4.71 -7.72 -8.66
N ASP A 242 -5.38 -8.71 -8.10
CA ASP A 242 -6.33 -9.54 -8.86
C ASP A 242 -7.78 -9.44 -8.39
N GLY A 243 -8.04 -8.67 -7.33
CA GLY A 243 -9.38 -8.42 -6.81
C GLY A 243 -10.00 -9.58 -6.05
N ASN A 244 -9.22 -10.59 -5.67
CA ASN A 244 -9.71 -11.74 -4.94
C ASN A 244 -9.84 -11.46 -3.41
N ASN A 245 -10.11 -12.50 -2.61
CA ASN A 245 -10.32 -12.38 -1.15
C ASN A 245 -9.06 -12.67 -0.30
N LEU A 246 -7.89 -12.71 -0.92
CA LEU A 246 -6.58 -12.99 -0.35
C LEU A 246 -5.62 -11.89 -0.75
N ALA A 247 -4.83 -11.37 0.19
CA ALA A 247 -3.64 -10.62 -0.15
C ALA A 247 -2.53 -11.64 -0.44
N SER A 248 -2.24 -11.88 -1.73
CA SER A 248 -1.18 -12.78 -2.17
C SER A 248 0.21 -12.31 -1.70
N PHE A 249 1.21 -13.19 -1.74
CA PHE A 249 2.59 -12.82 -1.42
C PHE A 249 3.09 -11.61 -2.21
N ILE A 250 2.73 -11.57 -3.49
CA ILE A 250 3.07 -10.48 -4.38
C ILE A 250 2.35 -9.21 -3.96
N GLU A 251 1.03 -9.23 -3.73
CA GLU A 251 0.28 -8.04 -3.34
C GLU A 251 0.73 -7.49 -1.98
N ILE A 252 1.01 -8.36 -0.99
CA ILE A 252 1.59 -7.96 0.31
C ILE A 252 2.96 -7.29 0.10
N HIS A 253 3.79 -7.86 -0.77
CA HIS A 253 5.08 -7.28 -1.10
C HIS A 253 4.92 -5.90 -1.77
N GLU A 254 4.06 -5.77 -2.77
CA GLU A 254 3.87 -4.52 -3.52
C GLU A 254 3.28 -3.41 -2.65
N ILE A 255 2.29 -3.72 -1.81
CA ILE A 255 1.71 -2.71 -0.91
C ILE A 255 2.72 -2.28 0.15
N ALA A 256 3.53 -3.19 0.70
CA ALA A 256 4.57 -2.84 1.66
C ALA A 256 5.69 -2.01 0.99
N PHE A 257 6.03 -2.29 -0.27
CA PHE A 257 6.98 -1.50 -1.06
C PHE A 257 6.46 -0.09 -1.32
N SER A 258 5.19 0.00 -1.71
CA SER A 258 4.49 1.27 -1.92
C SER A 258 4.46 2.12 -0.64
N ILE A 259 4.00 1.54 0.49
CA ILE A 259 3.96 2.22 1.79
C ILE A 259 5.34 2.72 2.20
N ALA A 260 6.38 1.90 2.06
CA ALA A 260 7.75 2.30 2.41
C ALA A 260 8.23 3.54 1.61
N GLY A 261 7.91 3.61 0.31
CA GLY A 261 8.20 4.81 -0.48
C GLY A 261 7.25 5.98 -0.19
N GLY A 262 6.00 5.70 0.18
CA GLY A 262 5.01 6.69 0.64
C GLY A 262 5.45 7.42 1.91
N LEU A 263 6.11 6.73 2.85
CA LEU A 263 6.68 7.35 4.06
C LEU A 263 7.77 8.40 3.76
N VAL A 264 8.54 8.20 2.68
CA VAL A 264 9.53 9.19 2.23
C VAL A 264 8.83 10.45 1.70
N LEU A 265 7.77 10.27 0.91
CA LEU A 265 6.95 11.38 0.40
C LEU A 265 6.26 12.14 1.54
N ASP A 266 5.68 11.41 2.50
CA ASP A 266 5.04 11.99 3.68
C ASP A 266 6.02 12.83 4.50
N SER A 267 7.24 12.33 4.76
CA SER A 267 8.27 13.09 5.49
C SER A 267 8.61 14.41 4.78
N LYS A 268 8.77 14.39 3.46
CA LYS A 268 9.00 15.59 2.65
C LYS A 268 7.83 16.55 2.73
N LEU A 269 6.60 16.07 2.55
CA LEU A 269 5.40 16.89 2.62
C LEU A 269 5.22 17.50 4.02
N LYS A 270 5.39 16.72 5.09
CA LYS A 270 5.37 17.22 6.47
C LYS A 270 6.35 18.36 6.69
N ASN A 271 7.56 18.26 6.14
CA ASN A 271 8.56 19.33 6.26
C ASN A 271 8.12 20.61 5.53
N GLU A 272 7.55 20.52 4.34
CA GLU A 272 6.99 21.68 3.62
C GLU A 272 5.82 22.33 4.38
N LEU A 273 4.99 21.50 5.02
CA LEU A 273 3.79 21.96 5.73
C LEU A 273 4.07 22.59 7.10
N ARG A 274 5.31 22.49 7.64
CA ARG A 274 5.69 23.10 8.93
C ARG A 274 5.51 24.62 8.96
N GLY A 275 5.64 25.27 7.81
CA GLY A 275 5.44 26.72 7.66
C GLY A 275 3.98 27.14 7.54
N CYS A 276 3.04 26.20 7.39
CA CYS A 276 1.64 26.53 7.18
C CYS A 276 0.91 26.93 8.47
N PRO A 277 -0.05 27.87 8.40
CA PRO A 277 -0.93 28.18 9.53
C PRO A 277 -1.62 26.93 10.08
N GLY A 278 -1.59 26.76 11.41
CA GLY A 278 -2.15 25.61 12.14
C GLY A 278 -1.15 24.47 12.42
N ALA A 279 0.04 24.47 11.79
CA ALA A 279 0.98 23.35 11.82
C ALA A 279 1.32 22.85 13.24
N LYS A 280 1.43 23.78 14.20
CA LYS A 280 1.71 23.48 15.62
C LYS A 280 0.61 22.65 16.28
N GLN A 281 -0.63 22.76 15.81
CA GLN A 281 -1.80 22.01 16.27
C GLN A 281 -2.03 20.71 15.49
N ARG A 282 -1.03 20.24 14.72
CA ARG A 282 -1.14 19.06 13.83
C ARG A 282 -2.28 19.17 12.81
N ARG A 283 -2.59 20.40 12.41
CA ARG A 283 -3.56 20.74 11.37
C ARG A 283 -2.91 21.74 10.43
N VAL A 284 -3.37 21.87 9.20
CA VAL A 284 -2.89 22.92 8.30
C VAL A 284 -4.04 23.52 7.52
N GLN A 285 -3.92 24.81 7.23
CA GLN A 285 -4.83 25.48 6.33
C GLN A 285 -4.70 24.88 4.92
N VAL A 286 -5.83 24.44 4.35
CA VAL A 286 -5.86 23.72 3.07
C VAL A 286 -5.34 24.60 1.92
N SER A 287 -5.58 25.92 1.95
CA SER A 287 -5.04 26.85 0.96
C SER A 287 -3.50 26.96 1.00
N CYS A 288 -2.90 26.90 2.19
CA CYS A 288 -1.45 26.85 2.34
C CYS A 288 -0.89 25.53 1.81
N MET A 289 -1.53 24.40 2.14
CA MET A 289 -1.16 23.09 1.61
C MET A 289 -1.27 23.06 0.08
N TYR A 290 -2.36 23.57 -0.50
CA TYR A 290 -2.52 23.71 -1.95
C TYR A 290 -1.35 24.46 -2.58
N SER A 291 -0.99 25.61 -2.00
CA SER A 291 0.11 26.45 -2.52
C SER A 291 1.47 25.77 -2.40
N ALA A 292 1.73 25.11 -1.26
CA ALA A 292 2.96 24.35 -1.04
C ALA A 292 3.07 23.18 -2.02
N ILE A 293 2.00 22.40 -2.21
CA ILE A 293 2.00 21.28 -3.14
C ILE A 293 2.04 21.76 -4.60
N ARG A 294 1.34 22.83 -4.97
CA ARG A 294 1.40 23.38 -6.34
C ARG A 294 2.81 23.85 -6.70
N SER A 295 3.51 24.48 -5.76
CA SER A 295 4.86 25.02 -6.00
C SER A 295 5.98 23.99 -5.88
N LYS A 296 5.94 23.11 -4.86
CA LYS A 296 7.00 22.13 -4.55
C LYS A 296 6.68 20.71 -4.98
N GLY A 297 5.41 20.41 -5.27
CA GLY A 297 4.93 19.10 -5.70
C GLY A 297 5.71 18.51 -6.87
N PRO A 298 6.04 19.26 -7.94
CA PRO A 298 6.84 18.72 -9.04
C PRO A 298 8.21 18.17 -8.61
N THR A 299 8.82 18.73 -7.56
CA THR A 299 10.06 18.20 -7.00
C THR A 299 9.80 16.96 -6.17
N HIS A 300 8.80 17.01 -5.28
CA HIS A 300 8.47 15.94 -4.35
C HIS A 300 7.84 14.71 -5.01
N PHE A 301 7.18 14.88 -6.16
CA PHE A 301 6.56 13.81 -6.94
C PHE A 301 7.34 13.45 -8.21
N SER A 302 8.64 13.79 -8.28
CA SER A 302 9.47 13.48 -9.47
C SER A 302 9.68 11.99 -9.74
N SER A 303 9.30 11.11 -8.80
CA SER A 303 9.20 9.68 -9.04
C SER A 303 7.93 9.27 -9.81
N MET A 304 7.01 10.20 -10.07
CA MET A 304 5.77 10.00 -10.82
C MET A 304 5.73 11.01 -11.99
N PRO A 305 6.52 10.82 -13.06
CA PRO A 305 6.64 11.80 -14.15
C PRO A 305 5.31 12.06 -14.86
N ASP A 306 4.46 11.05 -15.03
CA ASP A 306 3.18 11.19 -15.72
C ASP A 306 2.17 12.02 -14.90
N LEU A 307 2.20 11.90 -13.57
CA LEU A 307 1.51 12.81 -12.67
C LEU A 307 1.97 14.27 -12.87
N ILE A 308 3.28 14.51 -12.90
CA ILE A 308 3.81 15.87 -13.10
C ILE A 308 3.40 16.43 -14.46
N LYS A 309 3.46 15.62 -15.51
CA LYS A 309 3.01 15.98 -16.85
C LYS A 309 1.54 16.43 -16.82
N TYR A 310 0.67 15.66 -16.17
CA TYR A 310 -0.73 16.03 -15.96
C TYR A 310 -0.86 17.34 -15.18
N GLN A 311 -0.21 17.48 -14.02
CA GLN A 311 -0.31 18.66 -13.17
C GLN A 311 0.13 19.96 -13.88
N ARG A 312 1.13 19.87 -14.77
CA ARG A 312 1.61 21.00 -15.58
C ARG A 312 0.73 21.28 -16.79
N GLY A 313 0.07 20.26 -17.35
CA GLY A 313 -0.77 20.38 -18.53
C GLY A 313 -2.17 20.93 -18.26
N VAL A 314 -2.67 20.81 -17.03
CA VAL A 314 -4.01 21.29 -16.67
C VAL A 314 -4.02 22.74 -16.18
N LYS A 315 -5.12 23.44 -16.46
CA LYS A 315 -5.39 24.80 -15.93
C LYS A 315 -5.49 24.79 -14.41
N ASP A 316 -5.23 25.93 -13.77
CA ASP A 316 -5.25 26.05 -12.30
C ASP A 316 -6.60 25.65 -11.67
N GLU A 317 -7.73 25.95 -12.32
CA GLU A 317 -9.07 25.58 -11.83
C GLU A 317 -9.28 24.06 -11.81
N VAL A 318 -8.78 23.37 -12.84
CA VAL A 318 -8.83 21.91 -12.96
C VAL A 318 -7.89 21.29 -11.93
N TYR A 319 -6.68 21.84 -11.78
CA TYR A 319 -5.74 21.41 -10.75
C TYR A 319 -6.29 21.59 -9.33
N ALA A 320 -6.97 22.71 -9.05
CA ALA A 320 -7.63 22.94 -7.76
C ALA A 320 -8.65 21.85 -7.47
N THR A 321 -9.54 21.55 -8.42
CA THR A 321 -10.53 20.47 -8.30
C THR A 321 -9.86 19.12 -8.02
N TYR A 322 -8.82 18.79 -8.79
CA TYR A 322 -8.02 17.58 -8.58
C TYR A 322 -7.39 17.52 -7.17
N PHE A 323 -6.79 18.61 -6.71
CA PHE A 323 -6.19 18.68 -5.39
C PHE A 323 -7.23 18.46 -4.28
N TYR A 324 -8.37 19.16 -4.33
CA TYR A 324 -9.41 19.01 -3.31
C TYR A 324 -10.03 17.61 -3.31
N ASN A 325 -10.21 17.01 -4.49
CA ASN A 325 -10.74 15.65 -4.60
C ASN A 325 -9.74 14.60 -4.09
N THR A 326 -8.44 14.74 -4.38
CA THR A 326 -7.43 13.84 -3.78
C THR A 326 -7.31 14.03 -2.27
N LEU A 327 -7.47 15.25 -1.76
CA LEU A 327 -7.47 15.51 -0.32
C LEU A 327 -8.72 14.91 0.37
N LYS A 328 -9.90 15.05 -0.25
CA LYS A 328 -11.13 14.39 0.22
C LYS A 328 -10.99 12.87 0.20
N GLY A 329 -10.45 12.32 -0.88
CA GLY A 329 -10.18 10.88 -1.02
C GLY A 329 -9.18 10.35 0.00
N SER A 330 -8.34 11.22 0.58
CA SER A 330 -7.42 10.86 1.67
C SER A 330 -8.04 10.96 3.07
N GLY A 331 -9.33 11.31 3.16
CA GLY A 331 -10.11 11.35 4.42
C GLY A 331 -10.46 12.74 4.90
N TRP A 332 -10.02 13.82 4.23
CA TRP A 332 -10.37 15.17 4.65
C TRP A 332 -11.85 15.47 4.44
N VAL A 333 -12.53 15.87 5.52
CA VAL A 333 -13.89 16.40 5.49
C VAL A 333 -13.84 17.94 5.51
N PRO A 334 -14.38 18.63 4.48
CA PRO A 334 -14.46 20.09 4.48
C PRO A 334 -15.11 20.65 5.75
N ASN A 335 -14.54 21.72 6.29
CA ASN A 335 -15.01 22.37 7.52
C ASN A 335 -14.88 23.88 7.40
N ALA A 336 -15.58 24.61 8.28
CA ALA A 336 -15.66 26.07 8.26
C ALA A 336 -14.28 26.76 8.39
N GLN A 337 -13.33 26.13 9.08
CA GLN A 337 -11.98 26.65 9.27
C GLN A 337 -11.04 26.32 8.11
N ASN A 338 -11.49 25.51 7.15
CA ASN A 338 -10.68 25.02 6.03
C ASN A 338 -9.33 24.44 6.48
N LEU A 339 -9.37 23.64 7.55
CA LEU A 339 -8.22 22.94 8.12
C LEU A 339 -8.26 21.46 7.74
N VAL A 340 -7.09 20.86 7.52
CA VAL A 340 -6.91 19.42 7.37
C VAL A 340 -5.95 18.91 8.44
N THR A 341 -6.18 17.70 8.96
CA THR A 341 -5.24 17.11 9.94
C THR A 341 -3.98 16.62 9.23
N TYR A 342 -2.87 16.53 9.96
CA TYR A 342 -1.66 15.90 9.40
C TYR A 342 -1.87 14.43 9.04
N SER A 343 -2.75 13.72 9.73
CA SER A 343 -3.10 12.34 9.38
C SER A 343 -3.70 12.29 7.98
N ASP A 344 -4.72 13.09 7.69
CA ASP A 344 -5.38 13.05 6.37
C ASP A 344 -4.48 13.60 5.27
N ALA A 345 -3.72 14.66 5.55
CA ALA A 345 -2.75 15.22 4.60
C ALA A 345 -1.63 14.22 4.25
N SER A 346 -1.16 13.43 5.23
CA SER A 346 -0.12 12.41 5.03
C SER A 346 -0.55 11.24 4.14
N LEU A 347 -1.86 11.04 3.99
CA LEU A 347 -2.42 9.97 3.15
C LEU A 347 -2.52 10.38 1.67
N GLN A 348 -2.51 11.68 1.35
CA GLN A 348 -2.64 12.16 -0.02
C GLN A 348 -1.53 11.61 -0.96
N PRO A 349 -0.22 11.61 -0.60
CA PRO A 349 0.82 11.03 -1.45
C PRO A 349 0.57 9.55 -1.82
N GLN A 350 0.04 8.77 -0.87
CA GLN A 350 -0.27 7.36 -1.11
C GLN A 350 -1.45 7.20 -2.08
N LEU A 351 -2.46 8.06 -1.97
CA LEU A 351 -3.58 8.09 -2.92
C LEU A 351 -3.11 8.43 -4.34
N LEU A 352 -2.18 9.38 -4.47
CA LEU A 352 -1.56 9.73 -5.76
C LEU A 352 -0.83 8.53 -6.36
N GLN A 353 -0.07 7.77 -5.55
CA GLN A 353 0.56 6.53 -6.01
C GLN A 353 -0.47 5.50 -6.51
N TYR A 354 -1.62 5.36 -5.85
CA TYR A 354 -2.68 4.45 -6.31
C TYR A 354 -3.25 4.86 -7.67
N ILE A 355 -3.48 6.16 -7.86
CA ILE A 355 -3.89 6.68 -9.17
C ILE A 355 -2.83 6.33 -10.21
N GLU A 356 -1.55 6.62 -9.96
CA GLU A 356 -0.48 6.32 -10.92
C GLU A 356 -0.30 4.83 -11.20
N PHE A 357 -0.53 3.93 -10.23
CA PHE A 357 -0.51 2.50 -10.48
C PHE A 357 -1.66 2.03 -11.38
N ILE A 358 -2.85 2.63 -11.26
CA ILE A 358 -3.97 2.35 -12.18
C ILE A 358 -3.56 2.72 -13.60
N PHE A 359 -3.01 3.91 -13.82
CA PHE A 359 -2.55 4.33 -15.15
C PHE A 359 -1.40 3.44 -15.65
N ALA A 360 -0.36 3.23 -14.84
CA ALA A 360 0.78 2.39 -15.23
C ALA A 360 0.38 0.95 -15.62
N ARG A 361 -0.75 0.46 -15.10
CA ARG A 361 -1.29 -0.87 -15.39
C ARG A 361 -2.28 -0.90 -16.55
N PHE A 362 -3.19 0.05 -16.61
CA PHE A 362 -4.37 -0.04 -17.47
C PHE A 362 -4.41 0.97 -18.62
N ASP A 363 -3.64 2.07 -18.58
CA ASP A 363 -3.43 2.99 -19.70
C ASP A 363 -2.38 2.39 -20.65
N ALA A 364 -2.84 1.50 -21.54
CA ALA A 364 -1.97 0.71 -22.41
C ALA A 364 -1.38 1.51 -23.56
N ASN A 365 -2.05 2.57 -24.00
CA ASN A 365 -1.59 3.45 -25.07
C ASN A 365 -0.86 4.71 -24.56
N ALA A 366 -0.77 4.89 -23.23
CA ALA A 366 -0.08 5.99 -22.56
C ALA A 366 -0.62 7.39 -22.96
N ASP A 367 -1.93 7.47 -23.21
CA ASP A 367 -2.60 8.71 -23.61
C ASP A 367 -3.07 9.56 -22.42
N GLY A 368 -2.95 9.02 -21.19
CA GLY A 368 -3.30 9.69 -19.95
C GLY A 368 -4.78 9.57 -19.56
N GLY A 369 -5.57 8.78 -20.30
CA GLY A 369 -6.95 8.41 -19.99
C GLY A 369 -7.11 6.90 -19.85
N ILE A 370 -8.18 6.47 -19.18
CA ILE A 370 -8.65 5.08 -19.24
C ILE A 370 -9.86 5.05 -20.16
N SER A 371 -9.69 4.41 -21.31
CA SER A 371 -10.76 4.18 -22.30
C SER A 371 -11.75 3.09 -21.85
N ALA A 372 -12.86 2.92 -22.56
CA ALA A 372 -13.86 1.88 -22.25
C ALA A 372 -13.27 0.47 -22.32
N LYS A 373 -12.42 0.21 -23.34
CA LYS A 373 -11.74 -1.07 -23.51
C LYS A 373 -10.77 -1.37 -22.37
N GLU A 374 -10.02 -0.36 -21.93
CA GLU A 374 -9.10 -0.49 -20.81
C GLU A 374 -9.81 -0.65 -19.47
N ALA A 375 -10.92 0.08 -19.29
CA ALA A 375 -11.81 -0.08 -18.15
C ALA A 375 -12.37 -1.50 -18.06
N LEU A 376 -12.90 -2.05 -19.15
CA LEU A 376 -13.42 -3.42 -19.16
C LEU A 376 -12.34 -4.46 -18.83
N ARG A 377 -11.09 -4.23 -19.25
CA ARG A 377 -9.94 -5.05 -18.84
C ARG A 377 -9.59 -4.90 -17.36
N ALA A 378 -9.82 -3.72 -16.79
CA ALA A 378 -9.59 -3.45 -15.37
C ALA A 378 -10.69 -4.01 -14.46
N PHE A 379 -11.93 -4.09 -14.95
CA PHE A 379 -13.10 -4.46 -14.16
C PHE A 379 -12.94 -5.74 -13.31
N PRO A 380 -12.34 -6.85 -13.79
CA PRO A 380 -12.17 -8.05 -12.96
C PRO A 380 -11.49 -7.80 -11.61
N VAL A 381 -10.52 -6.89 -11.56
CA VAL A 381 -9.80 -6.51 -10.31
C VAL A 381 -10.71 -5.75 -9.35
N PHE A 382 -11.65 -4.95 -9.88
CA PHE A 382 -12.58 -4.17 -9.06
C PHE A 382 -13.91 -4.89 -8.80
N ARG A 383 -14.18 -6.04 -9.44
CA ARG A 383 -15.46 -6.76 -9.34
C ARG A 383 -15.84 -7.06 -7.89
N GLY A 384 -14.90 -7.49 -7.06
CA GLY A 384 -15.14 -7.78 -5.63
C GLY A 384 -15.66 -6.56 -4.87
N LEU A 385 -15.09 -5.38 -5.11
CA LEU A 385 -15.55 -4.12 -4.53
C LEU A 385 -16.98 -3.78 -5.00
N PHE A 386 -17.27 -3.97 -6.29
CA PHE A 386 -18.59 -3.68 -6.83
C PHE A 386 -19.68 -4.61 -6.29
N LEU A 387 -19.37 -5.89 -6.06
CA LEU A 387 -20.28 -6.80 -5.38
C LEU A 387 -20.56 -6.36 -3.93
N GLU A 388 -19.55 -5.84 -3.22
CA GLU A 388 -19.72 -5.32 -1.85
C GLU A 388 -20.57 -4.04 -1.84
N VAL A 389 -20.25 -3.08 -2.71
CA VAL A 389 -20.90 -1.76 -2.74
C VAL A 389 -22.31 -1.82 -3.32
N ALA A 390 -22.53 -2.60 -4.38
CA ALA A 390 -23.83 -2.75 -5.03
C ALA A 390 -24.72 -3.84 -4.40
N LYS A 391 -24.34 -4.40 -3.24
CA LYS A 391 -25.03 -5.53 -2.61
C LYS A 391 -26.55 -5.31 -2.48
N LYS A 392 -26.97 -4.13 -2.04
CA LYS A 392 -28.40 -3.78 -1.89
C LYS A 392 -29.13 -3.69 -3.24
N ASP A 393 -28.46 -3.17 -4.26
CA ASP A 393 -29.02 -3.03 -5.60
C ASP A 393 -29.14 -4.39 -6.30
N LEU A 394 -28.18 -5.30 -6.03
CA LEU A 394 -28.22 -6.70 -6.46
C LEU A 394 -29.34 -7.48 -5.76
N GLU A 395 -29.46 -7.34 -4.43
CA GLU A 395 -30.52 -8.01 -3.65
C GLU A 395 -31.93 -7.52 -4.01
N SER A 396 -32.08 -6.24 -4.37
CA SER A 396 -33.36 -5.67 -4.81
C SER A 396 -33.67 -5.93 -6.30
N GLY A 397 -32.70 -6.43 -7.08
CA GLY A 397 -32.84 -6.61 -8.53
C GLY A 397 -32.80 -5.30 -9.33
N THR A 398 -32.42 -4.19 -8.70
CA THR A 398 -32.25 -2.89 -9.38
C THR A 398 -31.10 -2.94 -10.40
N ILE A 399 -30.06 -3.72 -10.06
CA ILE A 399 -28.91 -4.01 -10.91
C ILE A 399 -28.67 -5.52 -10.85
N THR A 400 -28.24 -6.13 -11.96
CA THR A 400 -27.80 -7.53 -12.02
C THR A 400 -26.28 -7.63 -12.02
N GLU A 401 -25.72 -8.80 -11.67
CA GLU A 401 -24.25 -8.97 -11.72
C GLU A 401 -23.67 -8.75 -13.13
N ALA A 402 -24.43 -9.07 -14.18
CA ALA A 402 -24.04 -8.85 -15.57
C ALA A 402 -23.95 -7.35 -15.94
N GLU A 403 -24.61 -6.48 -15.19
CA GLU A 403 -24.61 -5.02 -15.40
C GLU A 403 -23.48 -4.31 -14.63
N LEU A 404 -22.72 -5.01 -13.79
CA LEU A 404 -21.61 -4.41 -13.04
C LEU A 404 -20.49 -3.83 -13.93
N PRO A 405 -20.10 -4.42 -15.07
CA PRO A 405 -19.17 -3.78 -16.00
C PRO A 405 -19.71 -2.45 -16.56
N ALA A 406 -21.01 -2.37 -16.84
CA ALA A 406 -21.67 -1.15 -17.29
C ALA A 406 -21.70 -0.10 -16.17
N LEU A 407 -21.96 -0.51 -14.92
CA LEU A 407 -21.91 0.37 -13.76
C LEU A 407 -20.48 0.90 -13.52
N PHE A 408 -19.47 0.05 -13.64
CA PHE A 408 -18.06 0.45 -13.51
C PHE A 408 -17.67 1.52 -14.53
N THR A 409 -17.97 1.28 -15.82
CA THR A 409 -17.68 2.24 -16.89
C THR A 409 -18.52 3.52 -16.79
N TYR A 410 -19.76 3.42 -16.28
CA TYR A 410 -20.59 4.59 -15.96
C TYR A 410 -19.91 5.47 -14.90
N ILE A 411 -19.42 4.87 -13.81
CA ILE A 411 -18.72 5.60 -12.74
C ILE A 411 -17.43 6.25 -13.29
N LEU A 412 -16.70 5.56 -14.17
CA LEU A 412 -15.53 6.14 -14.83
C LEU A 412 -15.88 7.33 -15.75
N LYS A 413 -17.07 7.35 -16.37
CA LYS A 413 -17.53 8.47 -17.20
C LYS A 413 -18.07 9.65 -16.39
N TYR A 414 -18.84 9.37 -15.35
CA TYR A 414 -19.64 10.37 -14.63
C TYR A 414 -19.12 10.69 -13.23
N GLY A 415 -18.12 9.97 -12.73
CA GLY A 415 -17.50 10.16 -11.42
C GLY A 415 -18.30 9.62 -10.23
N LYS A 416 -19.53 9.12 -10.47
CA LYS A 416 -20.48 8.66 -9.45
C LYS A 416 -21.43 7.60 -10.02
N PRO A 417 -22.03 6.74 -9.18
CA PRO A 417 -23.09 5.83 -9.61
C PRO A 417 -24.34 6.62 -10.05
N PRO A 418 -25.21 6.03 -10.89
CA PRO A 418 -26.46 6.68 -11.27
C PRO A 418 -27.36 6.91 -10.05
N ALA A 419 -27.91 8.11 -9.92
CA ALA A 419 -28.71 8.50 -8.75
C ALA A 419 -30.11 9.00 -9.16
N GLY A 420 -31.14 8.38 -8.59
CA GLY A 420 -32.53 8.77 -8.80
C GLY A 420 -33.14 8.30 -10.13
N VAL A 421 -34.47 8.41 -10.22
CA VAL A 421 -35.25 7.87 -11.34
C VAL A 421 -34.90 8.54 -12.67
N TRP A 422 -34.72 9.86 -12.67
CA TRP A 422 -34.42 10.61 -13.90
C TRP A 422 -33.05 10.28 -14.50
N GLU A 423 -32.01 10.20 -13.68
CA GLU A 423 -30.68 9.75 -14.14
C GLU A 423 -30.74 8.28 -14.58
N GLY A 424 -31.51 7.47 -13.85
CA GLY A 424 -31.85 6.09 -14.20
C GLY A 424 -32.40 5.94 -15.62
N LEU A 425 -33.41 6.74 -15.98
CA LEU A 425 -34.09 6.65 -17.27
C LEU A 425 -33.31 7.32 -18.42
N THR A 426 -32.68 8.47 -18.18
CA THR A 426 -32.09 9.28 -19.26
C THR A 426 -30.63 8.96 -19.53
N ARG A 427 -29.89 8.42 -18.56
CA ARG A 427 -28.46 8.13 -18.69
C ARG A 427 -28.14 6.66 -18.48
N TRP A 428 -28.56 6.10 -17.35
CA TRP A 428 -28.19 4.73 -16.99
C TRP A 428 -28.82 3.68 -17.90
N TYR A 429 -30.13 3.77 -18.16
CA TYR A 429 -30.83 2.79 -19.00
C TYR A 429 -30.29 2.76 -20.43
N PRO A 430 -30.08 3.91 -21.13
CA PRO A 430 -29.40 3.88 -22.43
C PRO A 430 -27.97 3.35 -22.32
N TRP A 431 -27.21 3.74 -21.29
CA TRP A 431 -25.81 3.31 -21.12
C TRP A 431 -25.67 1.80 -20.98
N LYS A 432 -26.43 1.17 -20.07
CA LYS A 432 -26.32 -0.26 -19.80
C LYS A 432 -26.80 -1.15 -20.96
N ASN A 433 -27.69 -0.63 -21.80
CA ASN A 433 -28.24 -1.33 -22.97
C ASN A 433 -27.46 -1.01 -24.26
N ALA A 434 -26.55 -0.03 -24.24
CA ALA A 434 -25.69 0.27 -25.38
C ALA A 434 -24.60 -0.79 -25.55
N ASN A 435 -24.11 -0.94 -26.78
CA ASN A 435 -22.96 -1.80 -27.04
C ASN A 435 -21.71 -1.25 -26.32
N PRO A 436 -20.97 -2.06 -25.52
CA PRO A 436 -19.77 -1.61 -24.83
C PRO A 436 -18.72 -0.92 -25.71
N ASP A 437 -18.64 -1.29 -27.01
CA ASP A 437 -17.73 -0.65 -27.98
C ASP A 437 -18.12 0.81 -28.30
N THR A 438 -19.35 1.22 -27.96
CA THR A 438 -19.86 2.58 -28.17
C THR A 438 -19.79 3.46 -26.92
N TRP A 439 -19.35 2.90 -25.77
CA TRP A 439 -19.23 3.67 -24.55
C TRP A 439 -18.08 4.68 -24.66
N GLU A 440 -18.42 5.96 -24.59
CA GLU A 440 -17.44 7.05 -24.57
C GLU A 440 -16.86 7.23 -23.16
N VAL A 441 -16.02 6.29 -22.70
CA VAL A 441 -15.31 6.43 -21.42
C VAL A 441 -13.96 7.10 -21.64
N TRP A 442 -13.69 8.13 -20.85
CA TRP A 442 -12.37 8.77 -20.74
C TRP A 442 -12.16 9.23 -19.31
N ALA A 443 -11.54 8.37 -18.49
CA ALA A 443 -11.25 8.69 -17.10
C ALA A 443 -9.77 9.08 -16.94
N ASP A 444 -9.51 10.38 -16.86
CA ASP A 444 -8.18 10.91 -16.54
C ASP A 444 -7.92 10.94 -15.02
N ARG A 445 -6.77 11.46 -14.60
CA ARG A 445 -6.38 11.59 -13.18
C ARG A 445 -7.36 12.46 -12.38
N GLY A 446 -7.95 13.47 -13.01
CA GLY A 446 -9.00 14.32 -12.43
C GLY A 446 -10.27 13.53 -12.12
N MET A 447 -10.70 12.69 -13.06
CA MET A 447 -11.84 11.80 -12.89
C MET A 447 -11.58 10.76 -11.80
N MET A 448 -10.40 10.11 -11.79
CA MET A 448 -10.03 9.15 -10.74
C MET A 448 -10.04 9.79 -9.35
N ALA A 449 -9.48 11.00 -9.21
CA ALA A 449 -9.55 11.74 -7.95
C ALA A 449 -11.00 12.01 -7.52
N SER A 450 -11.87 12.36 -8.47
CA SER A 450 -13.28 12.64 -8.22
C SER A 450 -14.05 11.40 -7.73
N ILE A 451 -13.78 10.22 -8.33
CA ILE A 451 -14.36 8.94 -7.90
C ILE A 451 -13.91 8.60 -6.47
N LEU A 452 -12.62 8.76 -6.17
CA LEU A 452 -12.07 8.49 -4.84
C LEU A 452 -12.64 9.46 -3.78
N ALA A 453 -12.82 10.74 -4.13
CA ALA A 453 -13.51 11.71 -3.29
C ALA A 453 -14.97 11.30 -3.02
N PHE A 454 -15.70 10.89 -4.06
CA PHE A 454 -17.07 10.43 -3.92
C PHE A 454 -17.17 9.21 -2.99
N ILE A 455 -16.30 8.21 -3.16
CA ILE A 455 -16.26 7.01 -2.31
C ILE A 455 -16.00 7.41 -0.84
N SER A 456 -15.06 8.32 -0.59
CA SER A 456 -14.77 8.85 0.75
C SER A 456 -15.99 9.55 1.37
N ASP A 457 -16.67 10.41 0.59
CA ASP A 457 -17.87 11.11 1.04
C ASP A 457 -18.98 10.09 1.43
N GLN A 458 -19.13 9.00 0.67
CA GLN A 458 -20.10 7.94 1.00
C GLN A 458 -19.74 7.15 2.27
N ILE A 459 -18.47 6.81 2.46
CA ILE A 459 -18.01 6.09 3.66
C ILE A 459 -18.19 6.95 4.92
N ASN A 460 -17.98 8.26 4.81
CA ASN A 460 -18.09 9.18 5.94
C ASN A 460 -19.54 9.59 6.28
N GLY A 461 -20.55 9.00 5.61
CA GLY A 461 -21.96 9.23 5.94
C GLY A 461 -22.58 10.46 5.30
N ALA A 462 -22.01 11.01 4.22
CA ALA A 462 -22.76 11.87 3.31
C ALA A 462 -23.70 10.98 2.48
N SER A 463 -24.88 10.66 3.03
CA SER A 463 -25.81 9.67 2.46
C SER A 463 -26.02 9.82 0.94
N LEU A 464 -26.07 8.68 0.21
CA LEU A 464 -26.40 8.56 -1.22
C LEU A 464 -27.67 9.32 -1.67
N ILE A 465 -28.56 9.69 -0.75
CA ILE A 465 -29.92 10.14 -1.05
C ILE A 465 -30.13 11.65 -0.80
N ASN A 466 -29.22 12.34 -0.09
CA ASN A 466 -29.43 13.74 0.30
C ASN A 466 -28.31 14.72 -0.10
N ALA A 467 -27.40 14.35 -1.00
CA ALA A 467 -26.48 15.33 -1.57
C ALA A 467 -27.28 16.27 -2.52
N PRO A 468 -27.34 17.58 -2.26
CA PRO A 468 -27.93 18.53 -3.21
C PRO A 468 -27.20 18.40 -4.56
N ALA A 469 -27.95 18.47 -5.66
CA ALA A 469 -27.41 18.43 -7.02
C ALA A 469 -26.51 19.62 -7.39
N ASP A 470 -26.31 20.57 -6.46
CA ASP A 470 -25.50 21.75 -6.69
C ASP A 470 -24.07 21.52 -6.22
N GLY A 471 -23.18 21.40 -7.19
CA GLY A 471 -21.74 21.41 -6.97
C GLY A 471 -21.35 22.55 -6.04
N ALA A 472 -20.41 22.24 -5.13
CA ALA A 472 -19.76 23.23 -4.30
C ALA A 472 -19.42 24.45 -5.16
N LYS A 473 -20.16 25.56 -4.95
CA LYS A 473 -19.70 26.85 -5.42
C LYS A 473 -18.32 27.01 -4.79
N GLN A 474 -17.30 27.00 -5.67
CA GLN A 474 -15.93 27.31 -5.29
C GLN A 474 -15.97 28.55 -4.37
N PRO A 475 -15.11 28.61 -3.33
CA PRO A 475 -15.01 29.81 -2.52
C PRO A 475 -14.79 30.99 -3.46
N GLN A 476 -15.77 31.89 -3.51
CA GLN A 476 -15.70 33.10 -4.31
C GLN A 476 -14.39 33.78 -3.95
N ARG A 477 -13.56 34.05 -4.97
CA ARG A 477 -12.38 34.91 -4.83
C ARG A 477 -12.84 36.19 -4.14
N GLN A 478 -12.37 36.41 -2.91
CA GLN A 478 -12.37 37.78 -2.37
C GLN A 478 -11.44 38.58 -3.27
N SER A 479 -12.03 39.43 -4.11
CA SER A 479 -11.29 40.42 -4.88
C SER A 479 -10.45 41.25 -3.91
N PRO A 480 -9.18 41.56 -4.23
CA PRO A 480 -8.43 42.52 -3.44
C PRO A 480 -9.16 43.87 -3.50
N ASN A 481 -9.49 44.43 -2.33
CA ASN A 481 -9.83 45.84 -2.21
C ASN A 481 -8.71 46.64 -2.89
N ARG A 482 -9.02 47.26 -4.03
CA ARG A 482 -8.25 48.36 -4.57
C ARG A 482 -8.78 49.61 -3.88
N ASP A 483 -8.10 49.99 -2.80
CA ASP A 483 -8.16 51.37 -2.32
C ASP A 483 -7.45 52.26 -3.35
N ARG A 484 -8.23 53.16 -3.94
CA ARG A 484 -7.82 54.49 -4.42
C ARG A 484 -8.94 55.46 -4.15
#